data_AF-A0A8H4JKT8-F1
#
_entry.id   AF-A0A8H4JKT8-F1
#
_cell.length_a   1.000
_cell.length_b   1.000
_cell.length_c   1.000
_cell.angle_alpha   90.00
_cell.angle_beta   90.00
_cell.angle_gamma   90.00
#
_symmetry.space_group_name_H-M   'P 1'
#
loop_
_entity.id
_entity.type
_entity.pdbx_description
1 polymer ?
#
loop_
_entity_poly.entity_id
_entity_poly.type
_entity_poly.pdbx_seq_one_letter_code
_entity_poly.pdbx_strand_id
1 'polypeptide(L)'
;MIRKQARQRRDYLYRRALLLRDAEISEKRAKLRSSLASGKPLDPSIANDKSLRKDYQYDESRPDLTTNEQLDLDDEYAQLSGIVDPRVLVTTSRDPSARLSAFAKEIRLLLPTAVRLNRGNLILPDLVRSAQSAGLSDVVLLHEHRGTPTALTLSHFPHGPTVSFSLHNVVLRHDIPGSVRGTVSESYPHLIFDGFTSRLGERVVKVLKHVFPPREAITSKNKVGNRVVTFKNIEDSIEVRHHVFVRTGYDSVELAEVGPRMTMRVFEIRSGTLDNKDGDVEWHLTQYTRTAKKKNYL
;
A
#
# COMPACT_ATOMS: atom_id res chain seq x y z
N MET A 1 -8.20 24.83 -3.41
CA MET A 1 -7.87 23.40 -3.20
C MET A 1 -6.47 23.05 -3.71
N ILE A 2 -6.15 23.26 -4.99
CA ILE A 2 -4.85 22.89 -5.62
C ILE A 2 -3.62 23.49 -4.89
N ARG A 3 -3.64 24.79 -4.56
CA ARG A 3 -2.54 25.44 -3.81
C ARG A 3 -2.29 24.81 -2.44
N LYS A 4 -3.35 24.33 -1.77
CA LYS A 4 -3.25 23.66 -0.46
C LYS A 4 -2.54 22.32 -0.59
N GLN A 5 -2.90 21.50 -1.58
CA GLN A 5 -2.27 20.19 -1.82
C GLN A 5 -0.79 20.34 -2.19
N ALA A 6 -0.47 21.29 -3.07
CA ALA A 6 0.93 21.57 -3.43
C ALA A 6 1.76 22.06 -2.24
N ARG A 7 1.17 22.84 -1.32
CA ARG A 7 1.81 23.24 -0.05
C ARG A 7 2.02 22.03 0.86
N GLN A 8 0.96 21.25 1.13
CA GLN A 8 1.04 20.07 1.99
C GLN A 8 2.07 19.06 1.50
N ARG A 9 2.19 18.85 0.18
CA ARG A 9 3.23 18.00 -0.40
C ARG A 9 4.64 18.54 -0.12
N ARG A 10 4.87 19.86 -0.29
CA ARG A 10 6.17 20.47 0.03
C ARG A 10 6.50 20.35 1.52
N ASP A 11 5.52 20.59 2.38
CA ASP A 11 5.67 20.46 3.83
C ASP A 11 5.99 19.02 4.23
N TYR A 12 5.35 18.03 3.59
CA TYR A 12 5.66 16.60 3.78
C TYR A 12 7.09 16.25 3.37
N LEU A 13 7.51 16.65 2.16
CA LEU A 13 8.88 16.38 1.69
C LEU A 13 9.93 17.07 2.57
N TYR A 14 9.66 18.29 3.04
CA TYR A 14 10.54 19.01 3.95
C TYR A 14 10.64 18.32 5.31
N ARG A 15 9.51 17.89 5.89
CA ARG A 15 9.50 17.10 7.14
C ARG A 15 10.27 15.80 6.99
N ARG A 16 10.08 15.07 5.89
CA ARG A 16 10.82 13.83 5.61
C ARG A 16 12.32 14.07 5.50
N ALA A 17 12.75 15.16 4.88
CA ALA A 17 14.17 15.54 4.79
C ALA A 17 14.77 15.90 6.16
N LEU A 18 14.02 16.64 6.99
CA LEU A 18 14.43 16.92 8.37
C LEU A 18 14.55 15.64 9.20
N LEU A 19 13.59 14.72 9.07
CA LEU A 19 13.58 13.46 9.78
C LEU A 19 14.81 12.60 9.43
N LEU A 20 15.20 12.56 8.15
CA LEU A 20 16.42 11.87 7.72
C LEU A 20 17.70 12.51 8.29
N ARG A 21 17.74 13.83 8.45
CA ARG A 21 18.87 14.53 9.10
C ARG A 21 18.88 14.26 10.61
N ASP A 22 17.70 14.29 11.23
CA ASP A 22 17.52 14.08 12.67
C ASP A 22 17.76 12.62 13.06
N ALA A 23 17.63 11.68 12.13
CA ALA A 23 17.93 10.27 12.31
C ALA A 23 19.36 10.00 12.79
N GLU A 24 20.35 10.64 12.15
CA GLU A 24 21.76 10.50 12.53
C GLU A 24 22.02 11.05 13.93
N ILE A 25 21.33 12.14 14.29
CA ILE A 25 21.39 12.74 15.62
C ILE A 25 20.70 11.83 16.64
N SER A 26 19.55 11.27 16.28
CA SER A 26 18.76 10.36 17.11
C SER A 26 19.53 9.08 17.44
N GLU A 27 20.29 8.53 16.49
CA GLU A 27 21.14 7.36 16.75
C GLU A 27 22.23 7.67 17.78
N LYS A 28 22.87 8.85 17.70
CA LYS A 28 23.84 9.32 18.70
C LYS A 28 23.18 9.51 20.06
N ARG A 29 21.96 10.06 20.11
CA ARG A 29 21.18 10.25 21.34
C ARG A 29 20.79 8.93 21.98
N ALA A 30 20.35 7.93 21.21
CA ALA A 30 20.01 6.60 21.72
C ALA A 30 21.23 5.89 22.34
N LYS A 31 22.42 6.05 21.73
CA LYS A 31 23.69 5.57 22.31
C LYS A 31 24.03 6.29 23.62
N LEU A 32 23.83 7.60 23.68
CA LEU A 32 24.03 8.38 24.92
C LEU A 32 23.08 7.91 26.03
N ARG A 33 21.78 7.74 25.73
CA ARG A 33 20.77 7.26 26.69
C ARG A 33 21.10 5.86 27.22
N SER A 34 21.43 4.92 26.34
CA SER A 34 21.77 3.55 26.75
C SER A 34 23.08 3.48 27.55
N SER A 35 24.05 4.33 27.24
CA SER A 35 25.27 4.50 28.05
C SER A 35 24.95 5.07 29.44
N LEU A 36 24.10 6.10 29.54
CA LEU A 36 23.66 6.67 30.83
C LEU A 36 22.90 5.65 31.68
N ALA A 37 22.07 4.81 31.07
CA ALA A 37 21.31 3.78 31.78
C ALA A 37 22.20 2.59 32.24
N SER A 38 23.16 2.18 31.42
CA SER A 38 24.01 1.00 31.69
C SER A 38 25.33 1.31 32.39
N GLY A 39 25.73 2.59 32.42
CA GLY A 39 27.05 3.02 32.89
C GLY A 39 28.23 2.61 32.00
N LYS A 40 27.98 2.02 30.82
CA LYS A 40 29.05 1.60 29.89
C LYS A 40 29.69 2.80 29.21
N PRO A 41 31.01 2.79 28.96
CA PRO A 41 31.68 3.89 28.29
C PRO A 41 31.19 4.05 26.85
N LEU A 42 31.02 5.31 26.43
CA LEU A 42 30.58 5.74 25.11
C LEU A 42 31.77 6.19 24.27
N ASP A 43 31.64 6.19 22.95
CA ASP A 43 32.60 6.78 22.04
C ASP A 43 32.89 8.27 22.42
N PRO A 44 34.17 8.69 22.51
CA PRO A 44 34.55 10.07 22.85
C PRO A 44 33.96 11.13 21.92
N SER A 45 33.70 10.81 20.65
CA SER A 45 33.09 11.73 19.68
C SER A 45 31.65 12.11 20.05
N ILE A 46 30.89 11.16 20.60
CA ILE A 46 29.51 11.38 21.06
C ILE A 46 29.55 11.95 22.48
N ALA A 47 30.42 11.43 23.33
CA ALA A 47 30.54 11.88 24.70
C ALA A 47 30.91 13.36 24.75
N ASN A 48 31.89 13.84 23.99
CA ASN A 48 32.38 15.22 24.11
C ASN A 48 31.55 16.27 23.34
N ASP A 49 30.47 15.86 22.66
CA ASP A 49 29.60 16.78 21.93
C ASP A 49 28.73 17.61 22.90
N LYS A 50 29.09 18.88 23.08
CA LYS A 50 28.39 19.83 23.96
C LYS A 50 26.98 20.17 23.44
N SER A 51 26.80 20.22 22.11
CA SER A 51 25.51 20.55 21.50
C SER A 51 24.50 19.43 21.73
N LEU A 52 24.94 18.19 21.47
CA LEU A 52 24.15 16.98 21.69
C LEU A 52 23.67 16.86 23.13
N ARG A 53 24.55 17.11 24.11
CA ARG A 53 24.20 17.05 25.54
C ARG A 53 23.17 18.10 25.95
N LYS A 54 23.28 19.32 25.41
CA LYS A 54 22.33 20.40 25.70
C LYS A 54 20.96 20.07 25.13
N ASP A 55 20.91 19.61 23.89
CA ASP A 55 19.65 19.28 23.22
C ASP A 55 19.00 18.01 23.81
N TYR A 56 19.82 17.04 24.24
CA TYR A 56 19.34 15.81 24.86
C TYR A 56 18.49 16.07 26.11
N GLN A 57 18.79 17.12 26.90
CA GLN A 57 17.99 17.49 28.07
C GLN A 57 16.53 17.80 27.72
N TYR A 58 16.27 18.34 26.53
CA TYR A 58 14.91 18.64 26.06
C TYR A 58 14.25 17.43 25.39
N ASP A 59 15.03 16.61 24.70
CA ASP A 59 14.54 15.47 23.91
C ASP A 59 14.48 14.13 24.67
N GLU A 60 14.89 14.07 25.95
CA GLU A 60 14.92 12.84 26.76
C GLU A 60 13.57 12.11 26.86
N SER A 61 12.46 12.85 26.77
CA SER A 61 11.11 12.31 26.83
C SER A 61 10.64 11.67 25.51
N ARG A 62 11.33 11.90 24.39
CA ARG A 62 10.95 11.30 23.11
C ARG A 62 11.28 9.80 23.13
N PRO A 63 10.40 8.94 22.60
CA PRO A 63 10.67 7.51 22.51
C PRO A 63 11.84 7.26 21.55
N ASP A 64 12.71 6.31 21.90
CA ASP A 64 13.80 5.86 21.05
C ASP A 64 13.25 5.01 19.91
N LEU A 65 12.70 5.68 18.92
CA LEU A 65 12.23 5.05 17.69
C LEU A 65 13.37 5.00 16.70
N THR A 66 13.51 3.88 16.01
CA THR A 66 14.40 3.78 14.85
C THR A 66 13.95 4.76 13.77
N THR A 67 14.87 5.18 12.91
CA THR A 67 14.57 6.07 11.78
C THR A 67 13.41 5.54 10.94
N ASN A 68 13.32 4.22 10.77
CA ASN A 68 12.27 3.60 9.98
C ASN A 68 10.91 3.70 10.67
N GLU A 69 10.84 3.44 11.97
CA GLU A 69 9.59 3.58 12.74
C GLU A 69 9.11 5.04 12.77
N GLN A 70 10.03 6.01 12.87
CA GLN A 70 9.66 7.43 12.81
C GLN A 70 9.13 7.83 11.43
N LEU A 71 9.75 7.34 10.36
CA LEU A 71 9.25 7.54 8.99
C LEU A 71 7.88 6.88 8.78
N ASP A 72 7.62 5.75 9.42
CA ASP A 72 6.34 5.05 9.34
C ASP A 72 5.22 5.73 10.13
N LEU A 73 5.56 6.48 11.18
CA LEU A 73 4.60 7.28 11.96
C LEU A 73 4.14 8.53 11.21
N ASP A 74 5.04 9.24 10.55
CA ASP A 74 4.71 10.43 9.73
C ASP A 74 4.58 10.05 8.25
N ASP A 75 3.73 9.06 7.98
CA ASP A 75 3.51 8.50 6.65
C ASP A 75 2.23 9.04 5.98
N GLU A 76 2.12 8.92 4.65
CA GLU A 76 0.98 9.47 3.90
C GLU A 76 -0.37 8.86 4.32
N TYR A 77 -0.33 7.63 4.82
CA TYR A 77 -1.50 6.87 5.29
C TYR A 77 -1.85 7.10 6.76
N ALA A 78 -0.91 7.58 7.58
CA ALA A 78 -1.05 7.59 9.04
C ALA A 78 -2.18 8.50 9.52
N GLN A 79 -2.45 9.60 8.82
CA GLN A 79 -3.45 10.61 9.23
C GLN A 79 -4.90 10.11 9.19
N LEU A 80 -5.22 9.19 8.27
CA LEU A 80 -6.58 8.71 8.02
C LEU A 80 -6.76 7.22 8.33
N SER A 81 -5.67 6.52 8.63
CA SER A 81 -5.67 5.10 8.95
C SER A 81 -6.63 4.78 10.10
N GLY A 82 -7.62 3.93 9.84
CA GLY A 82 -8.57 3.45 10.85
C GLY A 82 -9.69 4.43 11.22
N ILE A 83 -9.69 5.65 10.68
CA ILE A 83 -10.69 6.68 11.01
C ILE A 83 -11.72 6.80 9.88
N VAL A 84 -11.26 6.81 8.64
CA VAL A 84 -12.11 7.04 7.46
C VAL A 84 -12.03 5.83 6.54
N ASP A 85 -13.19 5.36 6.09
CA ASP A 85 -13.27 4.30 5.09
C ASP A 85 -12.71 4.80 3.74
N PRO A 86 -11.72 4.11 3.15
CA PRO A 86 -11.13 4.50 1.89
C PRO A 86 -12.17 4.39 0.77
N ARG A 87 -12.29 5.45 -0.04
CA ARG A 87 -13.16 5.49 -1.21
C ARG A 87 -12.31 5.37 -2.46
N VAL A 88 -12.38 4.19 -3.07
CA VAL A 88 -11.48 3.80 -4.16
C VAL A 88 -12.20 3.93 -5.51
N LEU A 89 -11.55 4.58 -6.48
CA LEU A 89 -12.05 4.69 -7.83
C LEU A 89 -11.38 3.65 -8.74
N VAL A 90 -12.14 2.74 -9.32
CA VAL A 90 -11.64 1.80 -10.32
C VAL A 90 -11.99 2.32 -11.71
N THR A 91 -10.98 2.48 -12.56
CA THR A 91 -11.15 2.91 -13.95
C THR A 91 -10.22 2.14 -14.89
N THR A 92 -10.51 2.21 -16.18
CA THR A 92 -9.81 1.48 -17.23
C THR A 92 -8.91 2.41 -18.06
N SER A 93 -8.20 1.83 -19.03
CA SER A 93 -7.66 2.54 -20.19
C SER A 93 -8.76 3.29 -20.97
N ARG A 94 -8.33 4.16 -21.90
CA ARG A 94 -9.19 5.08 -22.67
C ARG A 94 -10.31 4.35 -23.43
N ASP A 95 -9.96 3.28 -24.13
CA ASP A 95 -10.89 2.46 -24.89
C ASP A 95 -10.80 1.00 -24.40
N PRO A 96 -11.63 0.61 -23.41
CA PRO A 96 -11.57 -0.72 -22.83
C PRO A 96 -12.37 -1.73 -23.65
N SER A 97 -11.82 -2.93 -23.79
CA SER A 97 -12.57 -4.09 -24.28
C SER A 97 -13.68 -4.48 -23.30
N ALA A 98 -14.64 -5.28 -23.78
CA ALA A 98 -15.66 -5.87 -22.94
C ALA A 98 -15.06 -6.71 -21.80
N ARG A 99 -13.95 -7.40 -22.06
CA ARG A 99 -13.27 -8.29 -21.12
C ARG A 99 -12.55 -7.49 -20.01
N LEU A 100 -11.91 -6.36 -20.34
CA LEU A 100 -11.36 -5.44 -19.34
C LEU A 100 -12.47 -4.73 -18.56
N SER A 101 -13.59 -4.39 -19.19
CA SER A 101 -14.74 -3.80 -18.50
C SER A 101 -15.34 -4.76 -17.47
N ALA A 102 -15.41 -6.05 -17.80
CA ALA A 102 -15.80 -7.11 -16.87
C ALA A 102 -14.78 -7.24 -15.72
N PHE A 103 -13.48 -7.26 -16.03
CA PHE A 103 -12.43 -7.30 -15.00
C PHE A 103 -12.47 -6.10 -14.07
N ALA A 104 -12.71 -4.88 -14.58
CA ALA A 104 -12.87 -3.69 -13.76
C ALA A 104 -14.06 -3.79 -12.79
N LYS A 105 -15.14 -4.47 -13.20
CA LYS A 105 -16.27 -4.79 -12.31
C LYS A 105 -15.87 -5.80 -11.26
N GLU A 106 -15.07 -6.82 -11.61
CA GLU A 106 -14.57 -7.81 -10.66
C GLU A 106 -13.65 -7.19 -9.60
N ILE A 107 -12.72 -6.31 -9.99
CA ILE A 107 -11.88 -5.55 -9.05
C ILE A 107 -12.72 -4.62 -8.16
N ARG A 108 -13.77 -4.00 -8.71
CA ARG A 108 -14.72 -3.23 -7.91
C ARG A 108 -15.47 -4.10 -6.89
N LEU A 109 -15.77 -5.36 -7.19
CA LEU A 109 -16.37 -6.27 -6.22
C LEU A 109 -15.35 -6.80 -5.19
N LEU A 110 -14.07 -6.86 -5.56
CA LEU A 110 -12.98 -7.19 -4.65
C LEU A 110 -12.84 -6.14 -3.54
N LEU A 111 -13.07 -4.86 -3.86
CA LEU A 111 -12.98 -3.74 -2.93
C LEU A 111 -14.38 -3.27 -2.49
N PRO A 112 -14.82 -3.50 -1.23
CA PRO A 112 -16.21 -3.27 -0.83
C PRO A 112 -16.68 -1.82 -0.97
N THR A 113 -15.78 -0.84 -0.78
CA THR A 113 -16.07 0.60 -0.85
C THR A 113 -15.78 1.23 -2.22
N ALA A 114 -15.41 0.42 -3.21
CA ALA A 114 -14.97 0.92 -4.51
C ALA A 114 -16.13 1.28 -5.45
N VAL A 115 -15.89 2.31 -6.26
CA VAL A 115 -16.78 2.76 -7.32
C VAL A 115 -16.08 2.62 -8.66
N ARG A 116 -16.78 2.08 -9.67
CA ARG A 116 -16.27 1.97 -11.04
C ARG A 116 -16.69 3.18 -11.85
N LEU A 117 -15.76 3.78 -12.60
CA LEU A 117 -16.04 4.90 -13.50
C LEU A 117 -15.60 4.58 -14.94
N ASN A 118 -16.51 4.83 -15.88
CA ASN A 118 -16.24 4.69 -17.30
C ASN A 118 -15.27 5.80 -17.75
N ARG A 119 -14.13 5.40 -18.33
CA ARG A 119 -13.06 6.33 -18.71
C ARG A 119 -13.45 7.29 -19.84
N GLY A 120 -13.94 6.74 -20.95
CA GLY A 120 -14.34 7.50 -22.15
C GLY A 120 -13.25 8.47 -22.62
N ASN A 121 -13.66 9.70 -22.95
CA ASN A 121 -12.77 10.78 -23.41
C ASN A 121 -12.16 11.63 -22.30
N LEU A 122 -12.36 11.27 -21.03
CA LEU A 122 -11.80 12.04 -19.92
C LEU A 122 -10.26 12.02 -20.05
N ILE A 123 -9.57 13.12 -19.74
CA ILE A 123 -8.09 13.15 -19.68
C ILE A 123 -7.56 12.80 -18.29
N LEU A 124 -6.36 12.21 -18.20
CA LEU A 124 -5.82 11.69 -16.94
C LEU A 124 -5.70 12.76 -15.82
N PRO A 125 -5.21 13.99 -16.09
CA PRO A 125 -5.14 15.03 -15.06
C PRO A 125 -6.51 15.47 -14.53
N ASP A 126 -7.54 15.50 -15.39
CA ASP A 126 -8.89 15.85 -14.96
C ASP A 126 -9.53 14.75 -14.12
N LEU A 127 -9.22 13.49 -14.41
CA LEU A 127 -9.61 12.38 -13.53
C LEU A 127 -9.01 12.56 -12.13
N VAL A 128 -7.71 12.83 -12.05
CA VAL A 128 -7.01 13.04 -10.78
C VAL A 128 -7.61 14.22 -10.02
N ARG A 129 -7.82 15.36 -10.70
CA ARG A 129 -8.45 16.55 -10.13
C ARG A 129 -9.85 16.28 -9.62
N SER A 130 -10.66 15.55 -10.41
CA SER A 130 -12.02 15.16 -10.03
C SER A 130 -12.01 14.24 -8.81
N ALA A 131 -11.15 13.23 -8.80
CA ALA A 131 -11.02 12.28 -7.69
C ALA A 131 -10.61 12.98 -6.38
N GLN A 132 -9.65 13.90 -6.46
CA GLN A 132 -9.22 14.71 -5.32
C GLN A 132 -10.33 15.65 -4.82
N SER A 133 -11.08 16.28 -5.74
CA SER A 133 -12.20 17.16 -5.38
C SER A 133 -13.36 16.41 -4.72
N ALA A 134 -13.57 15.15 -5.09
CA ALA A 134 -14.55 14.25 -4.50
C ALA A 134 -14.09 13.60 -3.18
N GLY A 135 -12.85 13.85 -2.75
CA GLY A 135 -12.28 13.29 -1.53
C GLY A 135 -12.07 11.78 -1.60
N LEU A 136 -11.71 11.24 -2.78
CA LEU A 136 -11.35 9.83 -2.93
C LEU A 136 -9.97 9.57 -2.32
N SER A 137 -9.81 8.38 -1.73
CA SER A 137 -8.53 7.98 -1.12
C SER A 137 -7.58 7.43 -2.18
N ASP A 138 -8.07 6.66 -3.14
CA ASP A 138 -7.25 5.94 -4.10
C ASP A 138 -7.89 5.87 -5.48
N VAL A 139 -7.06 5.76 -6.50
CA VAL A 139 -7.48 5.41 -7.86
C VAL A 139 -6.71 4.18 -8.33
N VAL A 140 -7.45 3.26 -8.94
CA VAL A 140 -6.94 2.05 -9.59
C VAL A 140 -7.17 2.17 -11.08
N LEU A 141 -6.08 2.22 -11.84
CA LEU A 141 -6.09 2.25 -13.30
C LEU A 141 -5.72 0.86 -13.84
N LEU A 142 -6.57 0.31 -14.70
CA LEU A 142 -6.37 -0.99 -15.31
C LEU A 142 -6.01 -0.86 -16.80
N HIS A 143 -4.96 -1.56 -17.21
CA HIS A 143 -4.55 -1.69 -18.60
C HIS A 143 -4.72 -3.12 -19.09
N GLU A 144 -4.92 -3.28 -20.39
CA GLU A 144 -5.03 -4.58 -21.05
C GLU A 144 -4.16 -4.67 -22.30
N HIS A 145 -3.96 -5.90 -22.72
CA HIS A 145 -3.49 -6.26 -24.05
C HIS A 145 -4.49 -7.24 -24.67
N ARG A 146 -5.15 -6.83 -25.77
CA ARG A 146 -6.08 -7.67 -26.54
C ARG A 146 -7.12 -8.42 -25.69
N GLY A 147 -7.77 -7.73 -24.75
CA GLY A 147 -8.77 -8.32 -23.86
C GLY A 147 -8.22 -8.91 -22.55
N THR A 148 -6.90 -9.09 -22.43
CA THR A 148 -6.29 -9.64 -21.21
C THR A 148 -5.70 -8.52 -20.35
N PRO A 149 -6.09 -8.38 -19.07
CA PRO A 149 -5.51 -7.37 -18.19
C PRO A 149 -4.01 -7.60 -17.96
N THR A 150 -3.18 -6.58 -18.16
CA THR A 150 -1.71 -6.69 -18.11
C THR A 150 -1.06 -5.78 -17.09
N ALA A 151 -1.70 -4.68 -16.69
CA ALA A 151 -1.15 -3.81 -15.65
C ALA A 151 -2.24 -3.21 -14.78
N LEU A 152 -1.90 -3.00 -13.52
CA LEU A 152 -2.70 -2.32 -12.52
C LEU A 152 -1.83 -1.24 -11.90
N THR A 153 -2.30 0.00 -11.93
CA THR A 153 -1.63 1.12 -11.26
C THR A 153 -2.52 1.62 -10.15
N LEU A 154 -1.99 1.63 -8.93
CA LEU A 154 -2.67 2.10 -7.74
C LEU A 154 -2.01 3.40 -7.27
N SER A 155 -2.77 4.49 -7.23
CA SER A 155 -2.28 5.80 -6.78
C SER A 155 -3.09 6.27 -5.59
N HIS A 156 -2.40 6.64 -4.52
CA HIS A 156 -3.00 7.17 -3.30
C HIS A 156 -3.08 8.70 -3.35
N PHE A 157 -4.22 9.25 -2.94
CA PHE A 157 -4.48 10.69 -2.85
C PHE A 157 -4.43 11.16 -1.40
N PRO A 158 -4.10 12.44 -1.15
CA PRO A 158 -3.96 13.54 -2.11
C PRO A 158 -2.60 13.66 -2.81
N HIS A 159 -1.53 13.16 -2.20
CA HIS A 159 -0.15 13.24 -2.72
C HIS A 159 0.65 11.99 -2.31
N GLY A 160 -0.03 10.84 -2.19
CA GLY A 160 0.59 9.58 -1.80
C GLY A 160 1.35 8.92 -2.94
N PRO A 161 1.87 7.71 -2.70
CA PRO A 161 2.62 6.98 -3.71
C PRO A 161 1.74 6.42 -4.82
N THR A 162 2.37 6.19 -5.98
CA THR A 162 1.82 5.38 -7.06
C THR A 162 2.62 4.09 -7.16
N VAL A 163 1.94 2.96 -7.04
CA VAL A 163 2.52 1.63 -7.23
C VAL A 163 1.97 1.03 -8.50
N SER A 164 2.88 0.67 -9.40
CA SER A 164 2.55 0.05 -10.67
C SER A 164 2.91 -1.43 -10.65
N PHE A 165 1.92 -2.25 -10.98
CA PHE A 165 2.00 -3.70 -11.01
C PHE A 165 1.80 -4.21 -12.43
N SER A 166 2.61 -5.18 -12.84
CA SER A 166 2.31 -6.01 -14.01
C SER A 166 1.47 -7.21 -13.56
N LEU A 167 0.41 -7.50 -14.29
CA LEU A 167 -0.49 -8.61 -14.04
C LEU A 167 -0.12 -9.79 -14.94
N HIS A 168 -0.06 -10.97 -14.34
CA HIS A 168 0.22 -12.25 -14.97
C HIS A 168 -0.81 -13.29 -14.51
N ASN A 169 -1.02 -14.32 -15.33
CA ASN A 169 -1.91 -15.43 -15.01
C ASN A 169 -3.32 -14.98 -14.56
N VAL A 170 -3.85 -13.95 -15.22
CA VAL A 170 -5.15 -13.38 -14.86
C VAL A 170 -6.26 -14.32 -15.32
N VAL A 171 -6.96 -14.92 -14.37
CA VAL A 171 -8.20 -15.67 -14.62
C VAL A 171 -9.34 -14.83 -14.09
N LEU A 172 -10.22 -14.43 -15.00
CA LEU A 172 -11.41 -13.66 -14.67
C LEU A 172 -12.37 -14.52 -13.88
N ARG A 173 -13.14 -13.90 -12.99
CA ARG A 173 -14.19 -14.60 -12.25
C ARG A 173 -15.14 -15.32 -13.20
N HIS A 174 -15.53 -14.70 -14.31
CA HIS A 174 -16.47 -15.29 -15.27
C HIS A 174 -15.95 -16.57 -15.94
N ASP A 175 -14.63 -16.76 -15.96
CA ASP A 175 -13.97 -17.93 -16.54
C ASP A 175 -13.78 -19.07 -15.49
N ILE A 176 -14.02 -18.81 -14.20
CA ILE A 176 -13.85 -19.80 -13.13
C ILE A 176 -15.11 -20.69 -13.05
N PRO A 177 -15.00 -22.02 -13.16
CA PRO A 177 -16.14 -22.93 -13.02
C PRO A 177 -16.79 -22.81 -11.63
N GLY A 178 -18.11 -22.66 -11.58
CA GLY A 178 -18.88 -22.60 -10.33
C GLY A 178 -18.85 -21.25 -9.60
N SER A 179 -17.94 -20.33 -9.95
CA SER A 179 -17.87 -18.98 -9.34
C SER A 179 -19.09 -18.10 -9.71
N VAL A 180 -19.69 -18.35 -10.88
CA VAL A 180 -20.79 -17.56 -11.45
C VAL A 180 -22.13 -17.84 -10.74
N ARG A 181 -22.22 -18.91 -9.93
CA ARG A 181 -23.47 -19.37 -9.30
C ARG A 181 -24.04 -18.46 -8.20
N GLY A 182 -23.45 -17.28 -7.96
CA GLY A 182 -23.98 -16.35 -6.97
C GLY A 182 -23.43 -14.93 -7.10
N THR A 183 -23.99 -14.02 -6.30
CA THR A 183 -23.44 -12.68 -6.08
C THR A 183 -22.27 -12.74 -5.11
N VAL A 184 -21.26 -11.89 -5.33
CA VAL A 184 -20.11 -11.80 -4.42
C VAL A 184 -20.55 -11.04 -3.16
N SER A 185 -20.23 -11.57 -1.97
CA SER A 185 -20.44 -10.84 -0.73
C SER A 185 -19.59 -9.57 -0.71
N GLU A 186 -20.23 -8.41 -0.57
CA GLU A 186 -19.55 -7.10 -0.39
C GLU A 186 -19.17 -6.84 1.09
N SER A 187 -19.16 -7.87 1.95
CA SER A 187 -18.67 -7.74 3.33
C SER A 187 -17.20 -7.33 3.39
N TYR A 188 -16.79 -6.72 4.51
CA TYR A 188 -15.40 -6.29 4.71
C TYR A 188 -14.51 -7.54 4.81
N PRO A 189 -13.53 -7.70 3.91
CA PRO A 189 -12.69 -8.88 3.86
C PRO A 189 -11.67 -8.88 5.01
N HIS A 190 -11.30 -10.07 5.46
CA HIS A 190 -10.04 -10.26 6.17
C HIS A 190 -8.89 -10.24 5.16
N LEU A 191 -7.76 -9.68 5.55
CA LEU A 191 -6.57 -9.59 4.71
C LEU A 191 -5.47 -10.49 5.30
N ILE A 192 -4.84 -11.28 4.45
CA ILE A 192 -3.67 -12.08 4.81
C ILE A 192 -2.52 -11.64 3.91
N PHE A 193 -1.40 -11.25 4.51
CA PHE A 193 -0.16 -10.97 3.81
C PHE A 193 0.88 -11.99 4.27
N ASP A 194 1.41 -12.76 3.33
CA ASP A 194 2.39 -13.82 3.58
C ASP A 194 3.63 -13.61 2.71
N GLY A 195 4.82 -13.80 3.28
CA GLY A 195 6.10 -13.69 2.57
C GLY A 195 6.61 -12.25 2.31
N PHE A 196 6.07 -11.23 2.97
CA PHE A 196 6.62 -9.85 2.91
C PHE A 196 7.51 -9.63 4.14
N THR A 197 8.83 -9.60 3.93
CA THR A 197 9.80 -9.53 5.03
C THR A 197 10.71 -8.32 4.95
N SER A 198 10.90 -7.80 3.75
CA SER A 198 11.72 -6.62 3.53
C SER A 198 10.96 -5.33 3.85
N ARG A 199 11.69 -4.24 4.04
CA ARG A 199 11.11 -2.89 4.17
C ARG A 199 10.25 -2.50 2.95
N LEU A 200 10.70 -2.87 1.75
CA LEU A 200 9.92 -2.62 0.54
C LEU A 200 8.63 -3.45 0.54
N GLY A 201 8.70 -4.70 0.99
CA GLY A 201 7.57 -5.57 1.22
C GLY A 201 6.56 -4.94 2.18
N GLU A 202 7.01 -4.45 3.33
CA GLU A 202 6.17 -3.73 4.29
C GLU A 202 5.54 -2.47 3.69
N ARG A 203 6.28 -1.73 2.86
CA ARG A 203 5.75 -0.56 2.12
C ARG A 203 4.64 -0.97 1.15
N VAL A 204 4.83 -2.04 0.39
CA VAL A 204 3.81 -2.57 -0.54
C VAL A 204 2.59 -3.09 0.22
N VAL A 205 2.78 -3.81 1.32
CA VAL A 205 1.70 -4.25 2.22
C VAL A 205 0.94 -3.03 2.76
N LYS A 206 1.65 -1.97 3.15
CA LYS A 206 1.03 -0.73 3.63
C LYS A 206 0.17 -0.08 2.56
N VAL A 207 0.65 0.00 1.33
CA VAL A 207 -0.14 0.53 0.22
C VAL A 207 -1.38 -0.34 -0.02
N LEU A 208 -1.22 -1.66 -0.13
CA LEU A 208 -2.33 -2.58 -0.44
C LEU A 208 -3.37 -2.69 0.67
N LYS A 209 -2.96 -2.65 1.94
CA LYS A 209 -3.89 -2.80 3.08
C LYS A 209 -4.83 -1.60 3.23
N HIS A 210 -4.35 -0.38 2.96
CA HIS A 210 -5.13 0.85 3.14
C HIS A 210 -6.16 1.11 2.04
N VAL A 211 -6.18 0.28 0.99
CA VAL A 211 -7.24 0.29 -0.04
C VAL A 211 -8.53 -0.35 0.51
N PHE A 212 -8.41 -1.16 1.57
CA PHE A 212 -9.55 -1.83 2.20
C PHE A 212 -10.01 -1.05 3.44
N PRO A 213 -11.32 -1.09 3.75
CA PRO A 213 -11.83 -0.43 4.93
C PRO A 213 -11.31 -1.06 6.22
N PRO A 214 -11.09 -0.24 7.27
CA PRO A 214 -10.71 -0.75 8.57
C PRO A 214 -11.81 -1.64 9.12
N ARG A 215 -11.41 -2.75 9.74
CA ARG A 215 -12.31 -3.69 10.37
C ARG A 215 -12.33 -3.44 11.87
N GLU A 216 -13.50 -3.54 12.48
CA GLU A 216 -13.61 -3.56 13.94
C GLU A 216 -12.78 -4.71 14.53
N ALA A 217 -12.15 -4.45 15.66
CA ALA A 217 -11.43 -5.48 16.41
C ALA A 217 -12.39 -6.63 16.76
N ILE A 218 -11.91 -7.87 16.64
CA ILE A 218 -12.74 -9.06 16.84
C ILE A 218 -13.09 -9.19 18.33
N THR A 219 -14.20 -8.59 18.76
CA THR A 219 -14.68 -8.67 20.15
C THR A 219 -15.47 -9.96 20.43
N SER A 220 -15.95 -10.64 19.39
CA SER A 220 -16.72 -11.89 19.53
C SER A 220 -16.53 -12.84 18.36
N LYS A 221 -16.41 -14.14 18.64
CA LYS A 221 -16.24 -15.21 17.63
C LYS A 221 -17.39 -15.26 16.60
N ASN A 222 -18.59 -14.81 16.98
CA ASN A 222 -19.76 -14.77 16.09
C ASN A 222 -19.78 -13.58 15.11
N LYS A 223 -18.85 -12.63 15.23
CA LYS A 223 -18.70 -11.48 14.31
C LYS A 223 -17.55 -11.64 13.32
N VAL A 224 -16.93 -12.83 13.26
CA VAL A 224 -15.86 -13.09 12.30
C VAL A 224 -16.49 -13.18 10.91
N GLY A 225 -16.17 -12.24 10.03
CA GLY A 225 -16.71 -12.25 8.67
C GLY A 225 -16.14 -13.41 7.86
N ASN A 226 -16.90 -13.85 6.87
CA ASN A 226 -16.65 -15.08 6.13
C ASN A 226 -15.85 -14.87 4.84
N ARG A 227 -15.23 -13.70 4.67
CA ARG A 227 -14.54 -13.30 3.43
C ARG A 227 -13.07 -13.06 3.72
N VAL A 228 -12.19 -13.59 2.87
CA VAL A 228 -10.74 -13.40 2.99
C VAL A 228 -10.09 -13.11 1.64
N VAL A 229 -9.15 -12.17 1.62
CA VAL A 229 -8.29 -11.87 0.48
C VAL A 229 -6.86 -12.15 0.93
N THR A 230 -6.18 -13.02 0.18
CA THR A 230 -4.82 -13.46 0.47
C THR A 230 -3.87 -12.85 -0.55
N PHE A 231 -2.83 -12.20 -0.05
CA PHE A 231 -1.68 -11.73 -0.79
C PHE A 231 -0.48 -12.55 -0.35
N LYS A 232 -0.02 -13.46 -1.19
CA LYS A 232 1.13 -14.32 -0.90
C LYS A 232 2.28 -13.95 -1.83
N ASN A 233 3.41 -13.54 -1.28
CA ASN A 233 4.62 -13.25 -2.03
C ASN A 233 5.43 -14.54 -2.27
N ILE A 234 5.76 -14.83 -3.52
CA ILE A 234 6.66 -15.91 -3.94
C ILE A 234 7.63 -15.30 -4.94
N GLU A 235 8.91 -15.17 -4.59
CA GLU A 235 9.96 -14.63 -5.47
C GLU A 235 9.58 -13.29 -6.13
N ASP A 236 9.20 -12.30 -5.32
CA ASP A 236 8.71 -10.97 -5.72
C ASP A 236 7.44 -10.95 -6.58
N SER A 237 6.79 -12.11 -6.74
CA SER A 237 5.51 -12.26 -7.42
C SER A 237 4.41 -12.43 -6.37
N ILE A 238 3.54 -11.43 -6.29
CA ILE A 238 2.44 -11.40 -5.31
C ILE A 238 1.25 -12.13 -5.94
N GLU A 239 0.99 -13.34 -5.46
CA GLU A 239 -0.21 -14.07 -5.79
C GLU A 239 -1.39 -13.55 -4.99
N VAL A 240 -2.46 -13.14 -5.68
CA VAL A 240 -3.69 -12.68 -5.06
C VAL A 240 -4.78 -13.71 -5.30
N ARG A 241 -5.46 -14.07 -4.21
CA ARG A 241 -6.63 -14.95 -4.23
C ARG A 241 -7.72 -14.37 -3.34
N HIS A 242 -8.97 -14.58 -3.74
CA HIS A 242 -10.13 -14.09 -3.03
C HIS A 242 -11.08 -15.25 -2.75
N HIS A 243 -11.20 -15.59 -1.47
CA HIS A 243 -12.00 -16.71 -0.98
C HIS A 243 -13.12 -16.22 -0.05
N VAL A 244 -14.18 -17.01 -0.01
CA VAL A 244 -15.16 -17.03 1.07
C VAL A 244 -14.94 -18.33 1.83
N PHE A 245 -15.08 -18.30 3.14
CA PHE A 245 -14.89 -19.45 3.98
C PHE A 245 -16.09 -19.70 4.87
N VAL A 246 -16.38 -20.97 5.13
CA VAL A 246 -17.37 -21.38 6.12
C VAL A 246 -16.68 -22.31 7.09
N ARG A 247 -16.79 -21.99 8.38
CA ARG A 247 -16.27 -22.84 9.44
C ARG A 247 -17.28 -23.96 9.71
N THR A 248 -16.95 -25.18 9.28
CA THR A 248 -17.83 -26.36 9.43
C THR A 248 -17.67 -27.02 10.79
N GLY A 249 -16.55 -26.81 11.47
CA GLY A 249 -16.25 -27.34 12.79
C GLY A 249 -15.25 -26.49 13.55
N TYR A 250 -14.81 -26.94 14.73
CA TYR A 250 -13.80 -26.21 15.49
C TYR A 250 -12.43 -26.20 14.79
N ASP A 251 -12.05 -27.29 14.12
CA ASP A 251 -10.74 -27.46 13.47
C ASP A 251 -10.81 -27.50 11.94
N SER A 252 -12.01 -27.35 11.36
CA SER A 252 -12.24 -27.45 9.92
C SER A 252 -12.83 -26.19 9.33
N VAL A 253 -12.29 -25.78 8.19
CA VAL A 253 -12.75 -24.63 7.41
C VAL A 253 -12.82 -25.01 5.94
N GLU A 254 -13.97 -24.76 5.32
CA GLU A 254 -14.18 -24.97 3.90
C GLU A 254 -14.01 -23.65 3.16
N LEU A 255 -13.25 -23.68 2.06
CA LEU A 255 -12.94 -22.50 1.24
C LEU A 255 -13.63 -22.61 -0.13
N ALA A 256 -14.27 -21.53 -0.54
CA ALA A 256 -14.83 -21.37 -1.87
C ALA A 256 -14.19 -20.14 -2.53
N GLU A 257 -13.65 -20.32 -3.72
CA GLU A 257 -13.07 -19.22 -4.49
C GLU A 257 -14.14 -18.40 -5.20
N VAL A 258 -14.06 -17.07 -5.09
CA VAL A 258 -15.13 -16.17 -5.52
C VAL A 258 -14.65 -15.04 -6.43
N GLY A 259 -13.39 -14.63 -6.34
CA GLY A 259 -12.82 -13.51 -7.09
C GLY A 259 -11.83 -13.95 -8.18
N PRO A 260 -11.28 -12.99 -8.93
CA PRO A 260 -10.30 -13.29 -9.97
C PRO A 260 -8.99 -13.83 -9.36
N ARG A 261 -8.33 -14.71 -10.11
CA ARG A 261 -6.95 -15.13 -9.81
C ARG A 261 -6.00 -14.21 -10.56
N MET A 262 -4.98 -13.72 -9.88
CA MET A 262 -3.91 -12.99 -10.54
C MET A 262 -2.61 -13.15 -9.78
N THR A 263 -1.52 -13.06 -10.52
CA THR A 263 -0.18 -12.87 -9.98
C THR A 263 0.27 -11.48 -10.40
N MET A 264 0.52 -10.61 -9.44
CA MET A 264 0.97 -9.25 -9.70
C MET A 264 2.43 -9.10 -9.31
N ARG A 265 3.21 -8.42 -10.14
CA ARG A 265 4.61 -8.10 -9.85
C ARG A 265 4.78 -6.59 -9.83
N VAL A 266 5.31 -6.06 -8.73
CA VAL A 266 5.62 -4.63 -8.63
C VAL A 266 6.77 -4.34 -9.59
N PHE A 267 6.63 -3.31 -10.42
CA PHE A 267 7.74 -2.85 -11.27
C PHE A 267 8.17 -1.42 -10.98
N GLU A 268 7.32 -0.62 -10.32
CA GLU A 268 7.63 0.76 -9.97
C GLU A 268 6.85 1.21 -8.74
N ILE A 269 7.53 1.90 -7.82
CA ILE A 269 6.96 2.67 -6.72
C ILE A 269 7.48 4.10 -6.85
N ARG A 270 6.55 5.04 -6.98
CA ARG A 270 6.85 6.46 -7.18
C ARG A 270 6.21 7.30 -6.10
N SER A 271 6.97 8.25 -5.56
CA SER A 271 6.50 9.26 -4.60
C SER A 271 5.75 10.38 -5.34
N GLY A 272 4.49 10.10 -5.68
CA GLY A 272 3.60 11.05 -6.33
C GLY A 272 2.36 10.39 -6.90
N THR A 273 1.39 11.21 -7.25
CA THR A 273 0.12 10.79 -7.86
C THR A 273 0.28 10.41 -9.32
N LEU A 274 -0.72 9.70 -9.85
CA LEU A 274 -0.79 9.18 -11.22
C LEU A 274 -0.51 10.19 -12.35
N ASP A 275 -0.80 11.47 -12.14
CA ASP A 275 -0.53 12.55 -13.09
C ASP A 275 0.92 13.03 -13.08
N ASN A 276 1.62 12.87 -11.96
CA ASN A 276 2.98 13.37 -11.80
C ASN A 276 4.01 12.36 -12.33
N LYS A 277 4.37 12.55 -13.61
CA LYS A 277 5.39 11.72 -14.26
C LYS A 277 6.82 11.98 -13.78
N ASP A 278 7.05 13.11 -13.11
CA ASP A 278 8.38 13.54 -12.69
C ASP A 278 8.58 13.39 -11.17
N GLY A 279 7.72 12.59 -10.52
CA GLY A 279 7.87 12.25 -9.10
C GLY A 279 9.08 11.36 -8.85
N ASP A 280 9.70 11.51 -7.68
CA ASP A 280 10.85 10.70 -7.26
C ASP A 280 10.50 9.22 -7.21
N VAL A 281 11.31 8.38 -7.84
CA VAL A 281 11.13 6.93 -7.86
C VAL A 281 11.75 6.36 -6.58
N GLU A 282 10.90 5.83 -5.70
CA GLU A 282 11.34 5.18 -4.46
C GLU A 282 11.99 3.82 -4.78
N TRP A 283 11.39 3.07 -5.70
CA TRP A 283 11.92 1.80 -6.18
C TRP A 283 11.45 1.50 -7.59
N HIS A 284 12.29 0.83 -8.38
CA HIS A 284 11.90 0.29 -9.69
C HIS A 284 12.58 -1.05 -9.93
N LEU A 285 11.95 -1.89 -10.74
CA LEU A 285 12.48 -3.20 -11.09
C LEU A 285 13.67 -3.06 -12.06
N THR A 286 14.86 -3.45 -11.60
CA THR A 286 16.12 -3.33 -12.35
C THR A 286 16.42 -4.57 -13.18
N GLN A 287 15.84 -4.68 -14.38
CA GLN A 287 15.93 -5.91 -15.19
C GLN A 287 17.29 -6.15 -15.86
N TYR A 288 17.98 -5.10 -16.31
CA TYR A 288 19.19 -5.21 -17.14
C TYR A 288 20.49 -5.10 -16.35
N THR A 289 20.52 -5.64 -15.12
CA THR A 289 21.70 -5.64 -14.26
C THR A 289 22.22 -7.06 -14.01
N ARG A 290 23.52 -7.20 -13.73
CA ARG A 290 24.20 -8.50 -13.60
C ARG A 290 23.56 -9.45 -12.57
N THR A 291 23.01 -8.90 -11.48
CA THR A 291 22.42 -9.68 -10.38
C THR A 291 20.91 -9.49 -10.25
N ALA A 292 20.25 -8.89 -11.24
CA ALA A 292 18.82 -8.62 -11.26
C ALA A 292 17.97 -9.83 -10.88
N LYS A 293 18.27 -11.00 -11.47
CA LYS A 293 17.51 -12.24 -11.28
C LYS A 293 17.84 -12.99 -9.98
N LYS A 294 18.85 -12.54 -9.22
CA LYS A 294 19.32 -13.20 -8.00
C LYS A 294 18.83 -12.51 -6.73
N LYS A 295 18.36 -11.26 -6.84
CA LYS A 295 17.91 -10.46 -5.71
C LYS A 295 16.39 -10.52 -5.64
N ASN A 296 15.90 -10.84 -4.45
CA ASN A 296 14.49 -10.68 -4.10
C ASN A 296 14.36 -9.43 -3.24
N TYR A 297 13.29 -8.67 -3.45
CA TYR A 297 13.08 -7.35 -2.89
C TYR A 297 11.89 -7.22 -1.97
N LEU A 298 10.90 -8.14 -2.00
CA LEU A 298 9.67 -8.10 -1.19
C LEU A 298 9.76 -9.00 0.05
#